data_AF-A0A4W4F9M0-F1
#
_entry.id   AF-A0A4W4F9M0-F1
#
_cell.length_a   1.000
_cell.length_b   1.000
_cell.length_c   1.000
_cell.angle_alpha   90.00
_cell.angle_beta   90.00
_cell.angle_gamma   90.00
#
_symmetry.space_group_name_H-M   'P 1'
#
loop_
_entity.id
_entity.type
_entity.pdbx_description
1 polymer ?
#
loop_
_entity_poly.entity_id
_entity_poly.type
_entity_poly.pdbx_seq_one_letter_code
_entity_poly.pdbx_strand_id
1 'polypeptide(L)' 'CQRLGEQLFQRVYEYLKEARQRHESEDSIIAALGRLVERPADCFEVDQLLYYEEQLEAAQAIGK' A
#
# COMPACT_ATOMS: atom_id res chain seq x y z
N CYS A 1 14.92 0.53 -4.68
CA CYS A 1 13.74 -0.33 -4.81
C CYS A 1 13.76 -1.00 -6.17
N GLN A 2 13.33 -2.25 -6.26
CA GLN A 2 13.03 -2.94 -7.50
C GLN A 2 11.52 -2.96 -7.70
N ARG A 3 11.08 -2.97 -8.96
CA ARG A 3 9.65 -3.07 -9.27
C ARG A 3 9.16 -4.46 -8.88
N LEU A 4 8.07 -4.51 -8.12
CA LEU A 4 7.38 -5.77 -7.84
C LEU A 4 6.85 -6.35 -9.15
N GLY A 5 6.96 -7.67 -9.30
CA GLY A 5 6.24 -8.39 -10.36
C GLY A 5 4.73 -8.29 -10.13
N GLU A 6 3.94 -8.39 -11.20
CA GLU A 6 2.49 -8.17 -11.20
C GLU A 6 1.74 -8.88 -10.06
N GLN A 7 2.00 -10.18 -9.86
CA GLN A 7 1.33 -10.96 -8.81
C GLN A 7 1.68 -10.48 -7.40
N LEU A 8 2.93 -10.08 -7.19
CA LEU A 8 3.39 -9.62 -5.88
C LEU A 8 2.91 -8.20 -5.61
N PHE A 9 2.91 -7.35 -6.65
CA PHE A 9 2.31 -6.04 -6.62
C PHE A 9 0.84 -6.11 -6.19
N GLN A 10 0.03 -6.96 -6.85
CA GLN A 10 -1.39 -7.11 -6.54
C GLN A 10 -1.63 -7.53 -5.08
N ARG A 11 -0.87 -8.50 -4.56
CA ARG A 11 -0.98 -8.96 -3.17
C ARG A 11 -0.61 -7.87 -2.17
N VAL A 12 0.47 -7.13 -2.43
CA VAL A 12 0.90 -6.02 -1.56
C VAL A 12 -0.14 -4.90 -1.60
N TYR A 13 -0.68 -4.60 -2.78
CA TYR A 13 -1.73 -3.59 -2.95
C TYR A 13 -2.99 -3.93 -2.15
N GLU A 14 -3.51 -5.15 -2.29
CA GLU A 14 -4.68 -5.62 -1.53
C GLU A 14 -4.43 -5.56 -0.02
N TYR A 15 -3.28 -6.07 0.42
CA TYR A 15 -2.91 -6.05 1.84
C TYR A 15 -2.85 -4.62 2.40
N LEU A 16 -2.11 -3.71 1.74
CA LEU A 16 -1.94 -2.34 2.22
C LEU A 16 -3.26 -1.56 2.21
N LYS A 17 -4.11 -1.81 1.21
CA LYS A 17 -5.44 -1.20 1.14
C LYS A 17 -6.32 -1.62 2.31
N GLU A 18 -6.33 -2.92 2.66
CA GLU A 18 -7.03 -3.41 3.85
C GLU A 18 -6.43 -2.88 5.15
N ALA A 19 -5.10 -2.85 5.27
CA ALA A 19 -4.41 -2.36 6.46
C ALA A 19 -4.75 -0.90 6.77
N ARG A 20 -4.87 -0.06 5.73
CA ARG A 20 -5.30 1.35 5.85
C ARG A 20 -6.74 1.47 6.33
N GLN A 21 -7.67 0.66 5.79
CA GLN A 21 -9.07 0.62 6.24
C GLN A 21 -9.20 0.18 7.70
N ARG A 22 -8.31 -0.71 8.15
CA ARG A 22 -8.26 -1.20 9.54
C ARG A 22 -7.47 -0.29 10.48
N HIS A 23 -6.84 0.77 9.96
CA HIS A 23 -5.91 1.63 10.71
C HIS A 23 -4.82 0.83 11.43
N GLU A 24 -4.25 -0.17 10.77
CA GLU A 24 -3.13 -0.94 11.33
C GLU A 24 -1.92 -0.04 11.58
N SER A 25 -1.15 -0.36 12.63
CA SER A 25 0.07 0.38 12.94
C SER A 25 1.17 0.10 11.93
N GLU A 26 2.05 1.08 11.73
CA GLU A 26 3.22 0.97 10.84
C GLU A 26 4.09 -0.26 11.18
N ASP A 27 4.32 -0.52 12.47
CA ASP A 27 5.07 -1.68 12.94
C ASP A 27 4.44 -3.02 12.50
N SER A 28 3.10 -3.13 12.56
CA SER A 28 2.35 -4.31 12.10
C SER A 28 2.52 -4.50 10.60
N ILE A 29 2.38 -3.40 9.84
CA ILE A 29 2.49 -3.38 8.39
C ILE A 29 3.89 -3.80 7.95
N ILE A 30 4.95 -3.22 8.54
CA ILE A 30 6.34 -3.57 8.22
C ILE A 30 6.61 -5.05 8.51
N ALA A 31 6.13 -5.57 9.65
CA ALA A 31 6.29 -6.98 10.02
C ALA A 31 5.51 -7.94 9.10
N ALA A 32 4.36 -7.53 8.58
CA ALA A 32 3.60 -8.30 7.61
C ALA A 32 4.26 -8.27 6.21
N LEU A 33 4.69 -7.08 5.75
CA LEU A 33 5.38 -6.93 4.47
C LEU A 33 6.69 -7.72 4.42
N GLY A 34 7.45 -7.77 5.52
CA GLY A 34 8.66 -8.61 5.62
C GLY A 34 8.42 -10.11 5.45
N ARG A 35 7.16 -10.57 5.54
CA ARG A 35 6.76 -11.96 5.23
C ARG A 35 6.28 -12.15 3.79
N LEU A 36 5.93 -11.06 3.10
CA LEU A 36 5.37 -11.07 1.74
C LEU A 36 6.44 -10.77 0.69
N VAL A 37 7.40 -9.90 0.99
CA VAL A 37 8.45 -9.47 0.07
C VAL A 37 9.83 -9.63 0.70
N GLU A 38 10.84 -9.94 -0.11
CA GLU A 38 12.23 -10.04 0.35
C GLU A 38 12.78 -8.68 0.81
N ARG A 39 12.27 -7.59 0.24
CA ARG A 39 12.69 -6.21 0.55
C ARG A 39 11.46 -5.32 0.74
N PRO A 40 11.09 -4.99 1.99
CA PRO A 40 9.93 -4.12 2.27
C PRO A 40 9.97 -2.76 1.57
N ALA A 41 11.17 -2.24 1.27
CA ALA A 41 11.35 -1.01 0.49
C ALA A 41 10.73 -1.08 -0.92
N ASP A 42 10.57 -2.27 -1.50
CA ASP A 42 9.96 -2.46 -2.83
C ASP A 42 8.44 -2.25 -2.79
N CYS A 43 7.81 -2.25 -1.60
CA CYS A 43 6.41 -1.90 -1.41
C CYS A 43 6.14 -0.38 -1.41
N PHE A 44 7.18 0.45 -1.36
CA PHE A 44 7.04 1.91 -1.25
C PHE A 44 6.24 2.52 -2.41
N GLU A 45 6.48 2.06 -3.64
CA GLU A 45 5.74 2.52 -4.82
C GLU A 45 4.24 2.16 -4.74
N VAL A 46 3.91 1.02 -4.12
CA VAL A 46 2.53 0.58 -3.89
C VAL A 46 1.85 1.45 -2.84
N ASP A 47 2.57 1.78 -1.77
CA ASP A 47 2.08 2.68 -0.72
C ASP A 47 1.83 4.10 -1.25
N GLN A 48 2.74 4.61 -2.09
CA GLN A 48 2.54 5.90 -2.77
C GLN A 48 1.33 5.89 -3.71
N LEU A 49 1.11 4.80 -4.45
CA LEU A 49 -0.07 4.66 -5.31
C LEU A 49 -1.36 4.79 -4.49
N LEU A 50 -1.47 4.04 -3.39
CA LEU A 50 -2.63 4.10 -2.50
C LEU A 50 -2.84 5.50 -1.90
N TYR A 51 -1.76 6.17 -1.51
CA TYR A 51 -1.84 7.56 -1.07
C TYR A 51 -2.42 8.49 -2.14
N TYR A 52 -1.98 8.36 -3.40
CA TYR A 52 -2.53 9.17 -4.49
C TYR A 52 -3.99 8.85 -4.80
N GLU A 53 -4.40 7.57 -4.70
CA GLU A 53 -5.80 7.17 -4.85
C GLU A 53 -6.68 7.83 -3.76
N GLU A 54 -6.27 7.79 -2.50
CA GLU A 54 -6.97 8.45 -1.39
C GLU A 54 -7.07 9.97 -1.59
N GLN A 55 -5.97 10.60 -2.01
CA GLN A 55 -5.95 12.04 -2.28
C GLN A 55 -6.88 12.41 -3.45
N LEU A 56 -6.94 11.58 -4.49
CA LEU A 56 -7.85 11.76 -5.62
C LEU A 56 -9.31 11.59 -5.19
N GLU A 57 -9.62 10.56 -4.41
CA GLU A 57 -10.95 10.33 -3.84
C GLU A 57 -11.38 11.50 -2.94
N ALA A 58 -10.49 11.99 -2.07
CA ALA A 58 -10.75 13.15 -1.22
C ALA A 58 -10.99 14.42 -2.04
N ALA A 59 -10.17 14.68 -3.06
CA ALA A 59 -10.33 15.83 -3.95
C ALA A 59 -11.67 15.78 -4.71
N GLN A 60 -12.08 14.59 -5.17
CA GLN A 60 -13.37 14.40 -5.84
C GLN A 60 -14.56 14.56 -4.87
N ALA A 61 -14.39 14.18 -3.60
CA ALA A 61 -15.42 14.38 -2.58
C ALA A 61 -15.64 15.88 -2.23
N ILE A 62 -14.60 16.71 -2.31
CA ILE A 62 -14.68 18.17 -2.08
C ILE A 62 -15.41 18.89 -3.22
N GLY A 63 -15.41 18.32 -4.43
CA GLY A 63 -16.07 18.88 -5.61
C GLY A 63 -17.57 18.55 -5.75
N LYS A 64 -18.17 17.85 -4.77
CA LYS A 64 -19.60 17.51 -4.73
C LYS A 64 -20.35 18.37 -3.73
#